data_AF-A0A0Q9MUX0-F1
#
_entry.id   AF-A0A0Q9MUX0-F1
#
_cell.length_a   1.000
_cell.length_b   1.000
_cell.length_c   1.000
_cell.angle_alpha   90.00
_cell.angle_beta   90.00
_cell.angle_gamma   90.00
#
_symmetry.space_group_name_H-M   'P 1'
#
loop_
_entity.id
_entity.type
_entity.pdbx_description
1 polymer ?
#
loop_
_entity_poly.entity_id
_entity_poly.type
_entity_poly.pdbx_seq_one_letter_code
_entity_poly.pdbx_strand_id
1 'polypeptide(L)'
;MTGAALIRYFGSKEGLLIAVLRHWQKESSRWQGPHTGLEHIRALIPLMRYHTTHRGFIELFLTLSTEASNPEHPARDFIVKRYEDSLHGFNRHLSIARDAGDILPLPDDAIDLESRSLIALMDGMELQWLLNPDLDLVTNFQAQVNITISRWTGKSIEEVTLETEKWLERADSSRAAAP
;
A
#
# COMPACT_ATOMS: atom_id res chain seq x y z
N MET A 1 11.97 28.92 -6.72
CA MET A 1 11.00 29.43 -5.74
C MET A 1 11.73 29.77 -4.45
N THR A 2 11.37 30.86 -3.77
CA THR A 2 11.98 31.27 -2.49
C THR A 2 11.17 30.74 -1.31
N GLY A 3 11.76 30.68 -0.10
CA GLY A 3 11.06 30.25 1.12
C GLY A 3 9.79 31.06 1.43
N ALA A 4 9.80 32.37 1.14
CA ALA A 4 8.62 33.24 1.30
C ALA A 4 7.48 32.89 0.33
N ALA A 5 7.79 32.43 -0.88
CA ALA A 5 6.77 31.95 -1.81
C ALA A 5 6.13 30.64 -1.32
N LEU A 6 6.92 29.72 -0.75
CA LEU A 6 6.40 28.46 -0.19
C LEU A 6 5.44 28.69 0.98
N ILE A 7 5.78 29.59 1.92
CA ILE A 7 4.89 29.94 3.03
C ILE A 7 3.58 30.57 2.52
N ARG A 8 3.64 31.43 1.50
CA ARG A 8 2.44 32.06 0.94
C ARG A 8 1.48 31.04 0.31
N TYR A 9 1.99 29.98 -0.32
CA TYR A 9 1.15 28.97 -0.98
C TYR A 9 0.72 27.83 -0.06
N PHE A 10 1.56 27.42 0.90
CA PHE A 10 1.32 26.21 1.73
C PHE A 10 1.22 26.47 3.22
N GLY A 11 1.41 27.70 3.70
CA GLY A 11 1.33 28.09 5.10
C GLY A 11 2.54 27.67 5.94
N SER A 12 3.06 26.46 5.75
CA SER A 12 4.24 25.93 6.44
C SER A 12 5.02 24.92 5.59
N LYS A 13 6.17 24.47 6.11
CA LYS A 13 6.95 23.36 5.54
C LYS A 13 6.11 22.08 5.53
N GLU A 14 5.41 21.79 6.63
CA GLU A 14 4.55 20.62 6.79
C GLU A 14 3.38 20.68 5.80
N GLY A 15 2.79 21.86 5.59
CA GLY A 15 1.76 22.07 4.57
C GLY A 15 2.24 21.75 3.15
N LEU A 16 3.49 22.10 2.81
CA LEU A 16 4.10 21.72 1.54
C LEU A 16 4.29 20.20 1.46
N LEU A 17 4.85 19.57 2.50
CA LEU A 17 5.11 18.13 2.50
C LEU A 17 3.80 17.32 2.41
N ILE A 18 2.74 17.75 3.08
CA ILE A 18 1.40 17.18 2.94
C ILE A 18 0.90 17.32 1.50
N ALA A 19 1.05 18.49 0.88
CA ALA A 19 0.63 18.71 -0.50
C ALA A 19 1.40 17.80 -1.49
N VAL A 20 2.70 17.62 -1.26
CA VAL A 20 3.56 16.70 -2.01
C VAL A 20 3.05 15.26 -1.87
N LEU A 21 2.77 14.79 -0.64
CA LEU A 21 2.22 13.45 -0.41
C LEU A 21 0.83 13.25 -1.02
N ARG A 22 -0.04 14.26 -0.99
CA ARG A 22 -1.36 14.22 -1.65
C ARG A 22 -1.23 14.07 -3.17
N HIS A 23 -0.31 14.81 -3.77
CA HIS A 23 -0.04 14.71 -5.20
C HIS A 23 0.48 13.31 -5.55
N TRP A 24 1.47 12.82 -4.80
CA TRP A 24 2.02 11.49 -4.98
C TRP A 24 0.97 10.38 -4.80
N GLN A 25 0.10 10.47 -3.80
CA GLN A 25 -1.01 9.51 -3.59
C GLN A 25 -1.94 9.43 -4.80
N LYS A 26 -2.24 10.56 -5.45
CA LYS A 26 -3.10 10.59 -6.64
C LYS A 26 -2.44 9.93 -7.85
N GLU A 27 -1.12 10.06 -7.98
CA GLU A 27 -0.38 9.39 -9.05
C GLU A 27 -0.18 7.90 -8.74
N SER A 28 0.09 7.54 -7.48
CA SER A 28 0.28 6.15 -7.06
C SER A 28 -1.00 5.31 -7.14
N SER A 29 -2.19 5.91 -6.92
CA SER A 29 -3.47 5.19 -7.05
C SER A 29 -3.73 4.65 -8.46
N ARG A 30 -3.11 5.22 -9.50
CA ARG A 30 -3.20 4.69 -10.87
C ARG A 30 -2.54 3.32 -11.00
N TRP A 31 -1.55 3.01 -10.17
CA TRP A 31 -0.84 1.73 -10.18
C TRP A 31 -1.62 0.58 -9.53
N GLN A 32 -2.68 0.88 -8.78
CA GLN A 32 -3.55 -0.13 -8.18
C GLN A 32 -4.63 -0.64 -9.14
N GLY A 33 -4.89 0.05 -10.26
CA GLY A 33 -5.88 -0.37 -11.26
C GLY A 33 -7.31 -0.56 -10.72
N PRO A 34 -8.27 -1.02 -11.53
CA PRO A 34 -9.64 -1.30 -11.10
C PRO A 34 -9.76 -2.69 -10.44
N HIS A 35 -8.73 -3.17 -9.73
CA HIS A 35 -8.72 -4.52 -9.16
C HIS A 35 -9.58 -4.61 -7.91
N THR A 36 -10.27 -5.76 -7.74
CA THR A 36 -11.15 -6.04 -6.60
C THR A 36 -10.80 -7.38 -5.94
N GLY A 37 -11.34 -7.65 -4.75
CA GLY A 37 -11.10 -8.93 -4.06
C GLY A 37 -9.60 -9.22 -3.86
N LEU A 38 -9.23 -10.49 -4.07
CA LEU A 38 -7.83 -10.92 -4.00
C LEU A 38 -6.93 -10.32 -5.10
N GLU A 39 -7.49 -9.89 -6.24
CA GLU A 39 -6.70 -9.20 -7.25
C GLU A 39 -6.20 -7.84 -6.74
N HIS A 40 -6.99 -7.14 -5.92
CA HIS A 40 -6.53 -5.90 -5.27
C HIS A 40 -5.33 -6.17 -4.36
N ILE A 41 -5.36 -7.27 -3.61
CA ILE A 41 -4.25 -7.65 -2.72
C ILE A 41 -3.01 -8.00 -3.54
N ARG A 42 -3.15 -8.71 -4.66
CA ARG A 42 -2.03 -8.98 -5.59
C ARG A 42 -1.49 -7.69 -6.22
N ALA A 43 -2.34 -6.68 -6.45
CA ALA A 43 -1.93 -5.38 -7.00
C ALA A 43 -1.02 -4.56 -6.07
N LEU A 44 -0.87 -4.94 -4.80
CA LEU A 44 0.12 -4.35 -3.91
C LEU A 44 1.56 -4.71 -4.30
N ILE A 45 1.78 -5.83 -5.00
CA ILE A 45 3.10 -6.25 -5.46
C ILE A 45 3.67 -5.26 -6.50
N PRO A 46 2.97 -4.94 -7.61
CA PRO A 46 3.44 -3.90 -8.52
C PRO A 46 3.42 -2.51 -7.88
N LEU A 47 2.61 -2.26 -6.84
CA LEU A 47 2.70 -1.03 -6.06
C LEU A 47 4.04 -0.93 -5.32
N MET A 48 4.55 -2.01 -4.70
CA MET A 48 5.90 -2.04 -4.12
C MET A 48 6.98 -1.77 -5.18
N ARG A 49 6.83 -2.31 -6.39
CA ARG A 49 7.75 -1.99 -7.51
C ARG A 49 7.71 -0.50 -7.87
N TYR A 50 6.54 0.11 -7.83
CA TYR A 50 6.42 1.56 -8.02
C TYR A 50 7.10 2.32 -6.86
N HIS A 51 6.94 1.87 -5.62
CA HIS A 51 7.57 2.47 -4.44
C HIS A 51 9.10 2.44 -4.49
N THR A 52 9.72 1.35 -4.99
CA THR A 52 11.18 1.28 -5.14
C THR A 52 11.73 2.32 -6.13
N THR A 53 10.95 2.72 -7.14
CA THR A 53 11.32 3.81 -8.07
C THR A 53 11.03 5.21 -7.52
N HIS A 54 10.34 5.32 -6.38
CA HIS A 54 9.88 6.55 -5.75
C HIS A 54 10.34 6.67 -4.29
N ARG A 55 11.54 6.20 -3.98
CA ARG A 55 12.12 6.09 -2.63
C ARG A 55 11.86 7.30 -1.73
N GLY A 56 12.10 8.51 -2.21
CA GLY A 56 11.97 9.73 -1.41
C GLY A 56 10.55 10.01 -0.92
N PHE A 57 9.52 9.55 -1.66
CA PHE A 57 8.13 9.68 -1.21
C PHE A 57 7.79 8.71 -0.09
N ILE A 58 8.35 7.50 -0.13
CA ILE A 58 8.19 6.50 0.93
C ILE A 58 8.90 6.96 2.21
N GLU A 59 10.13 7.43 2.07
CA GLU A 59 10.88 8.03 3.18
C GLU A 59 10.12 9.20 3.80
N LEU A 60 9.59 10.11 2.96
CA LEU A 60 8.78 11.23 3.42
C LEU A 60 7.52 10.74 4.15
N PHE A 61 6.78 9.79 3.57
CA PHE A 61 5.56 9.26 4.17
C PHE A 61 5.83 8.64 5.54
N LEU A 62 6.79 7.71 5.66
CA LEU A 62 7.08 7.04 6.92
C LEU A 62 7.61 7.99 8.00
N THR A 63 8.42 8.99 7.60
CA THR A 63 8.89 10.04 8.52
C THR A 63 7.70 10.86 9.05
N LEU A 64 6.86 11.37 8.16
CA LEU A 64 5.69 12.17 8.54
C LEU A 64 4.68 11.37 9.36
N SER A 65 4.49 10.09 9.06
CA SER A 65 3.65 9.18 9.85
C SER A 65 4.15 9.05 11.28
N THR A 66 5.47 8.94 11.46
CA THR A 66 6.10 8.87 12.78
C THR A 66 5.96 10.19 13.54
N GLU A 67 6.26 11.32 12.90
CA GLU A 67 6.13 12.67 13.50
C GLU A 67 4.66 12.98 13.89
N ALA A 68 3.71 12.55 13.07
CA ALA A 68 2.27 12.71 13.29
C ALA A 68 1.71 11.91 14.48
N SER A 69 2.51 11.03 15.10
CA SER A 69 2.16 10.39 16.37
C SER A 69 1.93 11.42 17.49
N ASN A 70 2.61 12.57 17.42
CA ASN A 70 2.33 13.73 18.27
C ASN A 70 0.93 14.30 17.94
N PRO A 71 0.00 14.37 18.91
CA PRO A 71 -1.34 14.95 18.72
C PRO A 71 -1.37 16.36 18.15
N GLU A 72 -0.33 17.16 18.41
CA GLU A 72 -0.23 18.56 17.98
C GLU A 72 0.48 18.73 16.63
N HIS A 73 0.89 17.64 15.97
CA HIS A 73 1.63 17.73 14.71
C HIS A 73 0.72 18.25 13.58
N PRO A 74 1.14 19.25 12.77
CA PRO A 74 0.29 19.82 11.71
C PRO A 74 -0.20 18.82 10.65
N ALA A 75 0.52 17.71 10.48
CA ALA A 75 0.15 16.67 9.53
C ALA A 75 -0.71 15.54 10.10
N ARG A 76 -1.06 15.59 11.40
CA ARG A 76 -1.78 14.50 12.08
C ARG A 76 -3.04 14.09 11.35
N ASP A 77 -3.92 15.05 11.07
CA ASP A 77 -5.22 14.78 10.43
C ASP A 77 -5.04 14.14 9.05
N PHE A 78 -4.04 14.57 8.30
CA PHE A 78 -3.73 13.99 7.00
C PHE A 78 -3.28 12.53 7.11
N ILE A 79 -2.36 12.22 8.04
CA ILE A 79 -1.85 10.87 8.24
C ILE A 79 -2.94 9.94 8.78
N VAL A 80 -3.69 10.37 9.80
CA VAL A 80 -4.81 9.58 10.36
C VAL A 80 -5.81 9.24 9.27
N LYS A 81 -6.25 10.25 8.51
CA LYS A 81 -7.19 10.04 7.41
C LYS A 81 -6.64 9.07 6.37
N ARG A 82 -5.35 9.16 6.04
CA ARG A 82 -4.73 8.25 5.07
C ARG A 82 -4.73 6.79 5.56
N TYR A 83 -4.41 6.55 6.83
CA TYR A 83 -4.50 5.19 7.41
C TYR A 83 -5.95 4.67 7.44
N GLU A 84 -6.91 5.52 7.79
CA GLU A 84 -8.34 5.17 7.77
C GLU A 84 -8.80 4.82 6.34
N ASP A 85 -8.46 5.65 5.35
CA ASP A 85 -8.83 5.44 3.95
C ASP A 85 -8.21 4.12 3.41
N SER A 86 -6.94 3.84 3.74
CA SER A 86 -6.29 2.57 3.40
C SER A 86 -7.00 1.38 4.05
N LEU A 87 -7.24 1.44 5.37
CA LEU A 87 -7.91 0.37 6.12
C LEU A 87 -9.31 0.09 5.58
N HIS A 88 -10.10 1.12 5.31
CA HIS A 88 -11.42 0.97 4.68
C HIS A 88 -11.33 0.31 3.29
N GLY A 89 -10.30 0.65 2.50
CA GLY A 89 -10.04 0.00 1.22
C GLY A 89 -9.76 -1.49 1.36
N PHE A 90 -8.82 -1.86 2.23
CA PHE A 90 -8.48 -3.26 2.49
C PHE A 90 -9.66 -4.07 3.03
N ASN A 91 -10.37 -3.54 4.04
CA ASN A 91 -11.56 -4.19 4.62
C ASN A 91 -12.63 -4.45 3.54
N ARG A 92 -12.86 -3.47 2.65
CA ARG A 92 -13.80 -3.61 1.54
C ARG A 92 -13.37 -4.72 0.58
N HIS A 93 -12.10 -4.76 0.17
CA HIS A 93 -11.63 -5.75 -0.80
C HIS A 93 -11.60 -7.17 -0.22
N LEU A 94 -11.26 -7.34 1.07
CA LEU A 94 -11.38 -8.63 1.74
C LEU A 94 -12.84 -9.08 1.89
N SER A 95 -13.75 -8.16 2.20
CA SER A 95 -15.19 -8.48 2.25
C SER A 95 -15.70 -8.94 0.89
N ILE A 96 -15.30 -8.27 -0.21
CA ILE A 96 -15.64 -8.69 -1.57
C ILE A 96 -15.13 -10.11 -1.86
N ALA A 97 -13.88 -10.42 -1.48
CA ALA A 97 -13.31 -11.76 -1.68
C ALA A 97 -14.06 -12.83 -0.87
N ARG A 98 -14.43 -12.51 0.39
CA ARG A 98 -15.21 -13.41 1.24
C ARG A 98 -16.59 -13.68 0.64
N ASP A 99 -17.29 -12.63 0.23
CA ASP A 99 -18.67 -12.73 -0.26
C ASP A 99 -18.73 -13.43 -1.62
N ALA A 100 -17.64 -13.38 -2.41
CA ALA A 100 -17.45 -14.16 -3.64
C ALA A 100 -17.09 -15.63 -3.39
N GLY A 101 -16.74 -16.01 -2.15
CA GLY A 101 -16.26 -17.35 -1.81
C GLY A 101 -14.79 -17.61 -2.19
N ASP A 102 -14.03 -16.57 -2.52
CA ASP A 102 -12.61 -16.69 -2.88
C ASP A 102 -11.73 -16.98 -1.66
N ILE A 103 -12.17 -16.59 -0.46
CA ILE A 103 -11.49 -16.84 0.82
C ILE A 103 -12.42 -17.58 1.79
N LEU A 104 -11.81 -18.25 2.77
CA LEU A 104 -12.50 -18.88 3.89
C LEU A 104 -13.38 -17.87 4.64
N PRO A 105 -14.48 -18.31 5.26
CA PRO A 105 -15.33 -17.43 6.06
C PRO A 105 -14.54 -16.73 7.16
N LEU A 106 -14.44 -15.39 7.07
CA LEU A 106 -13.83 -14.53 8.09
C LEU A 106 -14.89 -13.57 8.64
N PRO A 107 -15.08 -13.48 9.97
CA PRO A 107 -15.92 -12.46 10.57
C PRO A 107 -15.31 -11.06 10.36
N ASP A 108 -16.13 -10.00 10.47
CA ASP A 108 -15.71 -8.63 10.13
C ASP A 108 -14.56 -8.10 11.00
N ASP A 109 -14.48 -8.51 12.26
CA ASP A 109 -13.38 -8.18 13.17
C ASP A 109 -12.06 -8.85 12.75
N ALA A 110 -12.11 -10.08 12.24
CA ALA A 110 -10.96 -10.76 11.65
C ALA A 110 -10.51 -10.07 10.35
N ILE A 111 -11.44 -9.62 9.50
CA ILE A 111 -11.10 -8.83 8.30
C ILE A 111 -10.37 -7.54 8.69
N ASP A 112 -10.84 -6.83 9.72
CA ASP A 112 -10.16 -5.61 10.20
C ASP A 112 -8.74 -5.90 10.69
N LEU A 113 -8.56 -6.97 11.46
CA LEU A 113 -7.26 -7.39 11.96
C LEU A 113 -6.30 -7.77 10.82
N GLU A 114 -6.75 -8.54 9.84
CA GLU A 114 -5.95 -8.96 8.68
C GLU A 114 -5.55 -7.75 7.82
N SER A 115 -6.46 -6.79 7.61
CA SER A 115 -6.17 -5.55 6.89
C SER A 115 -5.13 -4.68 7.62
N ARG A 116 -5.26 -4.50 8.93
CA ARG A 116 -4.26 -3.80 9.75
C ARG A 116 -2.90 -4.49 9.71
N SER A 117 -2.90 -5.82 9.74
CA SER A 117 -1.69 -6.63 9.70
C SER A 117 -0.96 -6.46 8.37
N LEU A 118 -1.70 -6.43 7.25
CA LEU A 118 -1.13 -6.19 5.93
C LEU A 118 -0.55 -4.77 5.79
N ILE A 119 -1.23 -3.74 6.29
CA ILE A 119 -0.71 -2.36 6.31
C ILE A 119 0.58 -2.30 7.14
N ALA A 120 0.58 -2.87 8.34
CA ALA A 120 1.76 -2.87 9.21
C ALA A 120 2.95 -3.63 8.57
N LEU A 121 2.67 -4.72 7.86
CA LEU A 121 3.67 -5.47 7.12
C LEU A 121 4.29 -4.64 5.98
N MET A 122 3.46 -3.93 5.21
CA MET A 122 3.91 -3.04 4.13
C MET A 122 4.85 -1.96 4.68
N ASP A 123 4.37 -1.18 5.66
CA ASP A 123 5.15 -0.09 6.26
C ASP A 123 6.46 -0.60 6.88
N GLY A 124 6.41 -1.75 7.56
CA GLY A 124 7.57 -2.37 8.18
C GLY A 124 8.61 -2.90 7.19
N MET A 125 8.17 -3.45 6.04
CA MET A 125 9.07 -3.90 4.98
C MET A 125 9.71 -2.72 4.23
N GLU A 126 8.93 -1.68 3.94
CA GLU A 126 9.43 -0.45 3.34
C GLU A 126 10.46 0.23 4.23
N LEU A 127 10.21 0.31 5.54
CA LEU A 127 11.18 0.83 6.51
C LEU A 127 12.48 0.00 6.50
N GLN A 128 12.39 -1.32 6.50
CA GLN A 128 13.57 -2.19 6.43
C GLN A 128 14.35 -2.01 5.12
N TRP A 129 13.66 -1.85 4.00
CA TRP A 129 14.28 -1.54 2.71
C TRP A 129 14.91 -0.13 2.67
N LEU A 130 14.32 0.85 3.35
CA LEU A 130 14.94 2.16 3.51
C LEU A 130 16.25 2.05 4.31
N LEU A 131 16.30 1.21 5.34
CA LEU A 131 17.49 1.00 6.17
C LEU A 131 18.54 0.10 5.49
N ASN A 132 18.11 -0.84 4.64
CA ASN A 132 18.97 -1.76 3.90
C ASN A 132 18.57 -1.81 2.42
N PRO A 133 19.23 -1.00 1.56
CA PRO A 133 18.91 -0.94 0.13
C PRO A 133 19.15 -2.24 -0.64
N ASP A 134 19.94 -3.18 -0.10
CA ASP A 134 20.20 -4.48 -0.72
C ASP A 134 19.02 -5.47 -0.51
N LEU A 135 18.05 -5.13 0.33
CA LEU A 135 16.84 -5.91 0.51
C LEU A 135 15.99 -5.87 -0.76
N ASP A 136 15.71 -7.04 -1.35
CA ASP A 136 14.74 -7.14 -2.43
C ASP A 136 13.31 -6.99 -1.87
N LEU A 137 12.84 -5.73 -1.77
CA LEU A 137 11.53 -5.39 -1.25
C LEU A 137 10.40 -6.10 -1.99
N VAL A 138 10.47 -6.15 -3.32
CA VAL A 138 9.35 -6.65 -4.15
C VAL A 138 9.21 -8.16 -3.99
N THR A 139 10.31 -8.90 -4.08
CA THR A 139 10.29 -10.37 -3.94
C THR A 139 9.88 -10.78 -2.53
N ASN A 140 10.42 -10.12 -1.50
CA ASN A 140 10.06 -10.42 -0.11
C ASN A 140 8.59 -10.10 0.20
N PHE A 141 8.09 -8.97 -0.30
CA PHE A 141 6.70 -8.61 -0.14
C PHE A 141 5.76 -9.55 -0.89
N GLN A 142 6.09 -9.95 -2.12
CA GLN A 142 5.33 -10.95 -2.88
C GLN A 142 5.23 -12.28 -2.13
N ALA A 143 6.33 -12.76 -1.54
CA ALA A 143 6.32 -13.99 -0.74
C ALA A 143 5.33 -13.88 0.43
N GLN A 144 5.31 -12.74 1.13
CA GLN A 144 4.35 -12.54 2.22
C GLN A 144 2.91 -12.40 1.77
N VAL A 145 2.66 -11.73 0.63
CA VAL A 145 1.32 -11.68 0.02
C VAL A 145 0.84 -13.09 -0.28
N ASN A 146 1.70 -13.95 -0.84
CA ASN A 146 1.34 -15.34 -1.13
C ASN A 146 1.06 -16.15 0.15
N ILE A 147 1.86 -15.99 1.21
CA ILE A 147 1.62 -16.63 2.52
C ILE A 147 0.26 -16.19 3.10
N THR A 148 -0.02 -14.89 3.00
CA THR A 148 -1.25 -14.30 3.51
C THR A 148 -2.47 -14.81 2.75
N ILE A 149 -2.42 -14.81 1.41
CA ILE A 149 -3.49 -15.35 0.56
C ILE A 149 -3.66 -16.86 0.78
N SER A 150 -2.58 -17.63 0.94
CA SER A 150 -2.65 -19.06 1.26
C SER A 150 -3.42 -19.30 2.55
N ARG A 151 -3.14 -18.53 3.61
CA ARG A 151 -3.91 -18.57 4.87
C ARG A 151 -5.39 -18.26 4.68
N TRP A 152 -5.72 -17.21 3.93
CA TRP A 152 -7.12 -16.81 3.74
C TRP A 152 -7.89 -17.80 2.86
N THR A 153 -7.25 -18.41 1.87
CA THR A 153 -7.92 -19.30 0.90
C THR A 153 -7.92 -20.77 1.32
N GLY A 154 -7.00 -21.18 2.20
CA GLY A 154 -6.73 -22.58 2.52
C GLY A 154 -5.95 -23.34 1.44
N LYS A 155 -5.56 -22.68 0.34
CA LYS A 155 -4.74 -23.25 -0.73
C LYS A 155 -3.29 -23.39 -0.29
N SER A 156 -2.54 -24.28 -0.94
CA SER A 156 -1.10 -24.41 -0.68
C SER A 156 -0.35 -23.16 -1.15
N ILE A 157 0.83 -22.91 -0.56
CA ILE A 157 1.67 -21.78 -0.94
C ILE A 157 2.14 -21.88 -2.40
N GLU A 158 2.37 -23.10 -2.91
CA GLU A 158 2.77 -23.36 -4.29
C GLU A 158 1.64 -22.98 -5.27
N GLU A 159 0.41 -23.36 -4.96
CA GLU A 159 -0.76 -23.01 -5.79
C GLU A 159 -0.95 -21.49 -5.85
N VAL A 160 -0.94 -20.83 -4.69
CA VAL A 160 -1.09 -19.37 -4.62
C VAL A 160 0.04 -18.64 -5.34
N THR A 161 1.28 -19.13 -5.21
CA THR A 161 2.44 -18.54 -5.89
C THR A 161 2.27 -18.59 -7.42
N LEU A 162 1.88 -19.74 -7.95
CA LEU A 162 1.61 -19.90 -9.38
C LEU A 162 0.46 -19.00 -9.87
N GLU A 163 -0.61 -18.87 -9.09
CA GLU A 163 -1.71 -17.96 -9.42
C GLU A 163 -1.29 -16.49 -9.42
N THR A 164 -0.47 -16.09 -8.45
CA THR A 164 0.06 -14.73 -8.35
C THR A 164 0.98 -14.42 -9.52
N GLU A 165 1.87 -15.33 -9.91
CA GLU A 165 2.74 -15.18 -11.09
C GLU A 165 1.93 -15.00 -12.38
N LYS A 166 0.96 -15.89 -12.63
CA LYS A 166 0.04 -15.78 -13.78
C LYS A 166 -0.77 -14.48 -13.77
N TRP A 167 -1.13 -14.00 -12.59
CA TRP A 167 -1.83 -12.71 -12.45
C TRP A 167 -0.91 -11.55 -12.80
N LEU A 168 0.34 -11.55 -12.31
CA LEU A 168 1.35 -10.53 -12.59
C LEU A 168 1.66 -10.44 -14.09
N GLU A 169 1.84 -11.58 -14.78
CA GLU A 169 2.07 -11.63 -16.23
C GLU A 169 0.94 -10.97 -17.04
N ARG A 170 -0.31 -11.23 -16.65
CA ARG A 170 -1.50 -10.60 -17.27
C ARG A 170 -1.56 -9.11 -16.96
N ALA A 171 -1.28 -8.71 -15.72
CA ALA A 171 -1.32 -7.32 -15.29
C ALA A 171 -0.26 -6.48 -16.03
N ASP A 172 0.96 -7.01 -16.19
CA ASP A 172 2.04 -6.34 -16.91
C ASP A 172 1.73 -6.22 -18.41
N SER A 173 1.16 -7.27 -19.02
CA SER A 173 0.72 -7.25 -20.42
C SER A 173 -0.37 -6.19 -20.66
N SER A 174 -1.34 -6.08 -19.74
CA SER A 174 -2.39 -5.07 -19.82
C SER A 174 -1.86 -3.64 -19.67
N ARG A 175 -0.79 -3.44 -18.89
CA ARG A 175 -0.16 -2.12 -18.73
C ARG A 175 0.66 -1.73 -19.96
N ALA A 176 1.37 -2.68 -20.56
CA ALA A 176 2.12 -2.44 -21.79
C ALA A 176 1.21 -2.08 -22.99
N ALA A 177 -0.05 -2.52 -22.97
CA ALA A 177 -1.04 -2.23 -24.00
C ALA A 177 -1.86 -0.94 -23.75
N ALA A 178 -1.70 -0.29 -22.60
CA ALA A 178 -2.40 0.96 -22.30
C ALA A 178 -1.73 2.15 -23.04
N PRO A 179 -2.50 2.98 -23.76
CA PRO A 179 -1.97 4.09 -24.57
C PRO A 179 -1.41 5.25 -23.74
#